data_AF-A0A0X8HAL9-F1
#
_entry.id   AF-A0A0X8HAL9-F1
#
_cell.length_a   1.000
_cell.length_b   1.000
_cell.length_c   1.000
_cell.angle_alpha   90.00
_cell.angle_beta   90.00
_cell.angle_gamma   90.00
#
_symmetry.space_group_name_H-M   'P 1'
#
loop_
_entity.id
_entity.type
_entity.pdbx_description
1 polymer ?
#
loop_
_entity_poly.entity_id
_entity_poly.type
_entity_poly.pdbx_seq_one_letter_code
_entity_poly.pdbx_strand_id
1 'polypeptide(L)'
;MPYPIPSPLEGINTNLHIMDATSVAVRLGRESPRQASPVSDEEEALRSLRHEVTIQELLRRRFLRTTEQYLKGELDDVAIPRTRR
;
A
#
# COMPACT_ATOMS: atom_id res chain seq x y z
N MET A 1 26.65 -8.99 3.41
CA MET A 1 26.93 -8.07 4.53
C MET A 1 26.91 -6.66 3.98
N PRO A 2 25.84 -5.87 4.19
CA PRO A 2 25.77 -4.49 3.71
C PRO A 2 26.63 -3.59 4.61
N TYR A 3 27.65 -2.95 4.03
CA TYR A 3 28.49 -1.97 4.74
C TYR A 3 27.91 -0.58 4.53
N PRO A 4 27.41 0.10 5.58
CA PRO A 4 26.95 1.47 5.47
C PRO A 4 28.16 2.39 5.28
N ILE A 5 28.27 3.00 4.10
CA ILE A 5 29.27 4.06 3.86
C ILE A 5 28.57 5.39 4.14
N PRO A 6 28.92 6.12 5.21
CA PRO A 6 28.38 7.44 5.44
C PRO A 6 28.94 8.40 4.38
N SER A 7 28.14 8.76 3.38
CA SER A 7 28.52 9.79 2.39
C SER A 7 27.81 11.11 2.75
N PRO A 8 28.54 12.22 2.98
CA PRO A 8 27.96 13.52 3.31
C PRO A 8 27.55 14.29 2.04
N LEU A 9 26.79 13.66 1.15
CA LEU A 9 26.23 14.33 -0.02
C LEU A 9 24.82 14.81 0.33
N GLU A 10 24.75 16.10 0.68
CA GLU A 10 23.54 16.93 0.73
C GLU A 10 22.34 16.35 1.49
N GLY A 11 22.41 16.31 2.83
CA GLY A 11 21.24 16.38 3.72
C GLY A 11 20.16 15.27 3.61
N ILE A 12 20.32 14.31 2.70
CA ILE A 12 19.39 13.23 2.45
C ILE A 12 20.12 11.95 2.86
N ASN A 13 19.58 11.27 3.88
CA ASN A 13 20.03 9.96 4.32
C ASN A 13 19.81 8.95 3.17
N THR A 14 20.74 8.91 2.23
CA THR A 14 20.73 7.93 1.15
C THR A 14 21.53 6.73 1.61
N ASN A 15 20.85 5.58 1.67
CA ASN A 15 21.51 4.33 2.02
C ASN A 15 22.23 3.82 0.77
N LEU A 16 23.55 3.70 0.89
CA LEU A 16 24.42 3.27 -0.19
C LEU A 16 24.87 1.84 0.11
N HIS A 17 24.53 0.93 -0.78
CA HIS A 17 24.80 -0.50 -0.62
C HIS A 17 25.83 -0.96 -1.66
N ILE A 18 26.83 -1.72 -1.21
CA ILE A 18 27.73 -2.44 -2.12
C ILE A 18 26.99 -3.67 -2.63
N MET A 19 26.73 -3.73 -3.93
CA MET A 19 26.06 -4.86 -4.56
C MET A 19 27.05 -5.97 -4.88
N ASP A 20 28.10 -5.65 -5.64
CA ASP A 20 29.17 -6.57 -6.01
C ASP A 20 30.53 -5.85 -6.00
N ALA A 21 31.60 -6.57 -5.70
CA ALA A 21 32.97 -6.08 -5.79
C ALA A 21 33.84 -7.06 -6.58
N THR A 22 34.57 -6.54 -7.56
CA THR A 22 35.64 -7.24 -8.29
C THR A 22 36.96 -6.54 -7.99
N SER A 23 38.09 -7.17 -8.34
CA SER A 23 39.42 -6.58 -8.14
C SER A 23 39.62 -5.24 -8.87
N VAL A 24 38.76 -4.91 -9.85
CA VAL A 24 38.89 -3.73 -10.71
C VAL A 24 37.72 -2.75 -10.51
N ALA A 25 36.56 -3.19 -10.02
CA ALA A 25 35.38 -2.34 -9.91
C ALA A 25 34.44 -2.74 -8.76
N VAL A 26 33.81 -1.74 -8.16
CA VAL A 26 32.77 -1.90 -7.14
C VAL A 26 31.44 -1.39 -7.71
N ARG A 27 30.41 -2.24 -7.67
CA ARG A 27 29.02 -1.88 -8.05
C ARG A 27 28.29 -1.41 -6.79
N LEU A 28 27.79 -0.18 -6.86
CA LEU A 28 27.05 0.46 -5.77
C LEU A 28 25.59 0.64 -6.18
N GLY A 29 24.68 0.27 -5.29
CA GLY A 29 23.25 0.56 -5.37
C GLY A 29 22.91 1.71 -4.43
N ARG A 30 22.21 2.73 -4.93
CA ARG A 30 21.73 3.86 -4.12
C ARG A 30 20.22 3.73 -3.93
N GLU A 31 19.78 3.62 -2.69
CA GLU A 31 18.37 3.75 -2.34
C GLU A 31 18.15 5.16 -1.79
N SER A 32 17.53 6.01 -2.61
CA SER A 32 17.06 7.31 -2.16
C SER A 32 15.66 7.13 -1.59
N PRO A 33 15.36 7.62 -0.37
CA PRO A 33 13.99 7.60 0.13
C PRO A 33 13.11 8.35 -0.88
N ARG A 34 12.00 7.74 -1.30
CA ARG A 34 11.01 8.42 -2.13
C ARG A 34 10.48 9.58 -1.31
N GLN A 35 10.97 10.78 -1.60
CA GLN A 35 10.43 12.00 -1.02
C GLN A 35 8.99 12.08 -1.52
N ALA A 36 8.02 11.83 -0.64
CA ALA A 36 6.63 12.05 -0.97
C ALA A 36 6.51 13.53 -1.34
N SER A 37 6.11 13.82 -2.58
CA SER A 37 5.76 15.18 -2.96
C SER A 37 4.71 15.68 -1.96
N PRO A 38 4.79 16.91 -1.44
CA PRO A 38 3.76 17.46 -0.59
C PRO A 38 2.44 17.41 -1.39
N VAL A 39 1.56 16.50 -0.99
CA VAL A 39 0.21 16.39 -1.54
C VAL A 39 -0.51 17.65 -1.08
N SER A 40 -1.06 18.42 -2.02
CA SER A 40 -1.82 19.61 -1.67
C SER A 40 -3.04 19.22 -0.82
N ASP A 41 -3.43 20.06 0.14
CA ASP A 41 -4.62 19.84 0.98
C ASP A 41 -5.87 19.54 0.14
N GLU A 42 -5.97 20.13 -1.06
CA GLU A 42 -7.05 19.86 -2.03
C GLU A 42 -7.01 18.43 -2.58
N GLU A 43 -5.82 17.91 -2.89
CA GLU A 43 -5.65 16.54 -3.36
C GLU A 43 -5.96 15.52 -2.26
N GLU A 44 -5.64 15.83 -1.02
CA GLU A 44 -5.95 14.99 0.14
C GLU A 44 -7.46 14.97 0.44
N ALA A 45 -8.13 16.12 0.34
CA ALA A 45 -9.58 16.21 0.42
C ALA A 45 -10.27 15.42 -0.71
N LEU A 46 -9.76 15.51 -1.95
CA LEU A 46 -10.28 14.73 -3.09
C LEU A 46 -10.07 13.22 -2.91
N ARG A 47 -8.93 12.79 -2.34
CA ARG A 47 -8.69 11.38 -2.03
C ARG A 47 -9.64 10.87 -0.95
N SER A 48 -9.86 11.66 0.10
CA SER A 48 -10.79 11.34 1.18
C SER A 48 -12.22 11.19 0.65
N LEU A 49 -12.68 12.14 -0.18
CA LEU A 49 -14.00 12.08 -0.80
C LEU A 49 -14.17 10.84 -1.70
N ARG A 50 -13.16 10.52 -2.53
CA ARG A 50 -13.20 9.31 -3.38
C ARG A 50 -13.24 8.02 -2.55
N HIS A 51 -12.51 8.00 -1.44
CA HIS A 51 -12.50 6.87 -0.53
C HIS A 51 -13.89 6.65 0.09
N GLU A 52 -14.54 7.70 0.57
CA GLU A 52 -15.90 7.64 1.11
C GLU A 52 -16.92 7.15 0.07
N VAL A 53 -16.87 7.68 -1.15
CA VAL A 53 -17.74 7.22 -2.25
C VAL A 53 -17.54 5.74 -2.54
N THR A 54 -16.28 5.26 -2.53
CA THR A 54 -15.97 3.85 -2.77
C THR A 54 -16.53 2.95 -1.67
N ILE A 55 -16.42 3.38 -0.41
CA ILE A 55 -17.00 2.67 0.74
C ILE A 55 -18.52 2.60 0.62
N GLN A 56 -19.16 3.71 0.30
CA GLN A 56 -20.62 3.76 0.16
C GLN A 56 -21.13 2.83 -0.94
N GLU A 57 -20.45 2.79 -2.09
CA GLU A 57 -20.81 1.89 -3.19
C GLU A 57 -20.63 0.41 -2.80
N LEU A 58 -19.56 0.08 -2.06
CA LEU A 58 -19.35 -1.27 -1.53
C LEU A 58 -20.47 -1.67 -0.54
N LEU A 59 -20.83 -0.77 0.38
CA LEU A 59 -21.91 -0.99 1.33
C LEU A 59 -23.25 -1.18 0.62
N ARG A 60 -23.54 -0.36 -0.39
CA ARG A 60 -24.76 -0.49 -1.20
C ARG A 60 -24.85 -1.85 -1.89
N ARG A 61 -23.77 -2.28 -2.56
CA ARG A 61 -23.72 -3.58 -3.22
C ARG A 61 -23.88 -4.73 -2.24
N ARG A 62 -23.22 -4.64 -1.08
CA ARG A 62 -23.35 -5.64 -0.02
C ARG A 62 -24.78 -5.71 0.49
N PHE A 63 -25.38 -4.56 0.79
CA PHE A 63 -26.77 -4.47 1.25
C PHE A 63 -27.72 -5.12 0.25
N LEU A 64 -27.67 -4.72 -1.03
CA LEU A 64 -28.53 -5.28 -2.08
C LEU A 64 -28.38 -6.81 -2.18
N ARG A 65 -27.14 -7.31 -2.19
CA ARG A 65 -26.88 -8.75 -2.22
C ARG A 65 -27.45 -9.45 -0.99
N THR A 66 -27.26 -8.91 0.20
CA THR A 66 -27.80 -9.51 1.43
C THR A 66 -29.32 -9.49 1.46
N THR A 67 -29.95 -8.42 0.97
CA THR A 67 -31.42 -8.36 0.86
C THR A 67 -31.96 -9.34 -0.16
N GLU A 68 -31.28 -9.52 -1.30
CA GLU A 68 -31.65 -10.55 -2.28
C GLU A 68 -31.55 -11.95 -1.68
N GLN A 69 -30.47 -12.25 -0.95
CA GLN A 69 -30.30 -13.54 -0.26
C GLN A 69 -31.38 -13.76 0.81
N TYR A 70 -31.73 -12.71 1.57
CA TYR A 70 -32.80 -12.76 2.56
C TYR A 70 -34.15 -13.08 1.92
N LEU A 71 -34.50 -12.36 0.84
CA LEU A 71 -35.76 -12.56 0.13
C LEU A 71 -35.85 -13.95 -0.52
N LYS A 72 -34.73 -14.55 -0.89
CA LYS A 72 -34.65 -15.91 -1.43
C LYS A 72 -34.59 -17.01 -0.36
N GLY A 73 -34.47 -16.65 0.92
CA GLY A 73 -34.32 -17.61 2.02
C GLY A 73 -32.95 -18.31 2.06
N GLU A 74 -31.93 -17.74 1.41
CA GLU A 74 -30.58 -18.34 1.30
C GLU A 74 -29.65 -17.93 2.47
N LEU A 75 -30.18 -17.31 3.53
CA LEU A 75 -29.35 -16.71 4.59
C LEU A 75 -28.75 -17.74 5.56
N ASP A 76 -29.31 -18.96 5.62
CA ASP A 76 -28.92 -19.98 6.61
C ASP A 76 -27.50 -20.53 6.39
N ASP A 77 -26.93 -20.40 5.18
CA ASP A 77 -25.58 -20.87 4.85
C ASP A 77 -24.47 -19.84 5.13
N VAL A 78 -24.81 -18.59 5.46
CA VAL A 78 -23.83 -17.48 5.60
C VAL A 78 -23.27 -17.37 7.02
N ALA A 79 -23.92 -17.98 8.01
CA ALA A 79 -23.55 -17.90 9.42
C ALA A 79 -22.29 -18.71 9.80
N ILE A 80 -21.77 -19.55 8.91
CA ILE A 80 -20.56 -20.33 9.18
C ILE A 80 -19.36 -19.58 8.55
N PRO A 81 -18.51 -18.91 9.35
CA PRO A 81 -17.24 -18.42 8.83
C PRO A 81 -16.47 -19.63 8.31
N ARG A 82 -16.29 -19.71 6.99
CA ARG A 82 -15.41 -20.73 6.38
C ARG A 82 -13.98 -20.42 6.81
N THR A 83 -13.58 -20.96 7.95
CA THR A 83 -12.21 -20.99 8.42
C THR A 83 -11.40 -21.69 7.34
N ARG A 84 -10.63 -20.93 6.57
CA ARG A 84 -9.65 -21.49 5.63
C ARG A 84 -8.58 -22.18 6.46
N ARG A 85 -8.57 -23.51 6.45
CA ARG A 85 -7.40 -24.34 6.77
C ARG A 85 -6.53 -24.46 5.54
#